data_AF-A0A520GX45-F1
#
_entry.id   AF-A0A520GX45-F1
#
_cell.length_a   1.000
_cell.length_b   1.000
_cell.length_c   1.000
_cell.angle_alpha   90.00
_cell.angle_beta   90.00
_cell.angle_gamma   90.00
#
_symmetry.space_group_name_H-M   'P 1'
#
loop_
_entity.id
_entity.type
_entity.pdbx_description
1 polymer ?
#
loop_
_entity_poly.entity_id
_entity_poly.type
_entity_poly.pdbx_seq_one_letter_code
_entity_poly.pdbx_strand_id
1 'polypeptide(L)'
;TEIASSSKDVGTATSVDQVTNFNVKVRILSDSYSDVKGAKDLPSPFRPGMSATVDIESESVNGLAIPIQSVFTEDKKKTDKPKEGNNDDSDKQKSKLADKAIKQYVYVFDNGTVKRAEVTTGIQNDQYIIVKSGLKAGQEVVSGPYSAIQNKLKDGMKVEKTTKDQLFASPK
;
A
#
# COMPACT_ATOMS: atom_id res chain seq x y z
N THR A 1 -20.60 3.10 10.44
CA THR A 1 -20.17 3.22 9.04
C THR A 1 -20.86 2.15 8.23
N GLU A 2 -21.42 2.50 7.08
CA GLU A 2 -22.00 1.53 6.14
C GLU A 2 -21.20 1.60 4.84
N ILE A 3 -20.66 0.45 4.41
CA ILE A 3 -19.96 0.30 3.13
C ILE A 3 -20.85 -0.57 2.25
N ALA A 4 -21.22 -0.08 1.06
CA ALA A 4 -21.99 -0.87 0.12
C ALA A 4 -21.17 -2.06 -0.37
N SER A 5 -21.73 -3.28 -0.34
CA SER A 5 -21.10 -4.50 -0.86
C SER A 5 -21.20 -4.65 -2.39
N SER A 6 -21.73 -3.64 -3.08
CA SER A 6 -21.95 -3.63 -4.54
C SER A 6 -21.49 -2.30 -5.13
N SER A 7 -20.77 -2.37 -6.25
CA SER A 7 -20.37 -1.21 -7.05
C SER A 7 -21.60 -0.49 -7.63
N LYS A 8 -21.54 0.84 -7.74
CA LYS A 8 -22.49 1.60 -8.56
C LYS A 8 -21.93 1.74 -9.98
N ASP A 9 -22.13 0.72 -10.80
CA ASP A 9 -21.88 0.82 -12.24
C ASP A 9 -23.09 1.49 -12.91
N VAL A 10 -23.06 2.82 -12.98
CA VAL A 10 -24.01 3.59 -13.78
C VAL A 10 -23.37 3.85 -15.13
N GLY A 11 -23.72 3.03 -16.13
CA GLY A 11 -23.49 3.36 -17.54
C GLY A 11 -22.96 2.21 -18.39
N THR A 12 -23.78 1.81 -19.36
CA THR A 12 -23.38 1.06 -20.55
C THR A 12 -22.36 1.88 -21.36
N ALA A 13 -21.07 1.74 -21.09
CA ALA A 13 -20.03 2.23 -21.99
C ALA A 13 -18.76 1.37 -21.88
N THR A 14 -18.41 0.77 -23.00
CA THR A 14 -17.14 0.11 -23.30
C THR A 14 -15.97 1.08 -23.09
N SER A 15 -15.33 1.05 -21.92
CA SER A 15 -14.02 1.67 -21.70
C SER A 15 -13.31 0.92 -20.58
N VAL A 16 -12.04 0.61 -20.83
CA VAL A 16 -11.24 -0.44 -20.15
C VAL A 16 -10.67 0.00 -18.79
N ASP A 17 -11.05 1.19 -18.30
CA ASP A 17 -10.67 1.71 -16.98
C ASP A 17 -11.92 1.77 -16.07
N GLN A 18 -12.41 0.60 -15.71
CA GLN A 18 -13.50 0.49 -14.74
C GLN A 18 -13.00 0.88 -13.35
N VAL A 19 -13.27 2.12 -12.94
CA VAL A 19 -13.10 2.57 -11.56
C VAL A 19 -14.31 2.10 -10.75
N THR A 20 -14.10 1.11 -9.89
CA THR A 20 -15.14 0.62 -8.98
C THR A 20 -15.36 1.63 -7.85
N ASN A 21 -16.47 2.37 -7.91
CA ASN A 21 -16.83 3.34 -6.88
C ASN A 21 -17.78 2.73 -5.85
N PHE A 22 -17.45 2.88 -4.56
CA PHE A 22 -18.29 2.48 -3.44
C PHE A 22 -18.87 3.70 -2.74
N ASN A 23 -20.18 3.68 -2.47
CA ASN A 23 -20.81 4.73 -1.69
C ASN A 23 -20.66 4.39 -0.20
N VAL A 24 -19.98 5.26 0.55
CA VAL A 24 -19.74 5.09 1.98
C VAL A 24 -20.53 6.14 2.75
N LYS A 25 -21.35 5.69 3.71
CA LYS A 25 -22.03 6.59 4.64
C LYS A 25 -21.30 6.56 5.98
N VAL A 26 -20.78 7.72 6.37
CA VAL A 26 -20.11 7.91 7.66
C VAL A 26 -21.08 8.63 8.59
N ARG A 27 -21.42 8.00 9.71
CA ARG A 27 -22.20 8.62 10.78
C ARG A 27 -21.23 9.07 11.87
N ILE A 28 -21.23 10.36 12.15
CA ILE A 28 -20.49 10.92 13.28
C ILE A 28 -21.36 10.72 14.53
N LEU A 29 -20.78 10.15 15.59
CA LEU A 29 -21.48 9.93 16.85
C LEU A 29 -21.63 11.26 17.59
N SER A 30 -22.81 11.53 18.15
CA SER A 30 -23.06 12.77 18.92
C SER A 30 -22.07 12.97 20.04
N ASP A 31 -21.73 11.88 20.72
CA ASP A 31 -20.91 11.90 21.92
C ASP A 31 -19.45 12.28 21.60
N SER A 32 -18.98 11.99 20.38
CA SER A 32 -17.60 12.27 19.97
C SER A 32 -17.30 13.76 19.76
N TYR A 33 -18.32 14.61 19.70
CA TYR A 33 -18.18 16.06 19.58
C TYR A 33 -18.93 16.81 20.69
N SER A 34 -19.30 16.13 21.77
CA SER A 34 -20.00 16.72 22.92
C SER A 34 -19.21 17.85 23.59
N ASP A 35 -17.87 17.75 23.60
CA ASP A 35 -16.95 18.77 24.12
C ASP A 35 -16.78 19.98 23.17
N VAL A 36 -17.18 19.83 21.90
CA VAL A 36 -17.07 20.90 20.91
C VAL A 36 -18.24 21.85 21.11
N LYS A 37 -17.98 22.99 21.77
CA LYS A 37 -18.97 24.04 21.95
C LYS A 37 -19.51 24.51 20.60
N GLY A 38 -20.78 24.21 20.34
CA GLY A 38 -21.50 24.72 19.18
C GLY A 38 -21.56 26.25 19.18
N ALA A 39 -21.80 26.82 18.01
CA ALA A 39 -22.17 28.22 17.92
C ALA A 39 -23.48 28.45 18.69
N LYS A 40 -23.62 29.60 19.35
CA LYS A 40 -24.75 29.96 20.24
C LYS A 40 -26.15 29.75 19.61
N ASP A 41 -26.22 29.73 18.28
CA ASP A 41 -27.46 29.66 17.49
C ASP A 41 -27.60 28.38 16.64
N LEU A 42 -26.70 27.39 16.76
CA LEU A 42 -26.76 26.16 15.95
C LEU A 42 -26.74 24.89 16.82
N PRO A 43 -27.62 23.90 16.56
CA PRO A 43 -27.66 22.64 17.31
C PRO A 43 -26.48 21.70 17.01
N SER A 44 -25.68 21.98 15.97
CA SER A 44 -24.51 21.19 15.58
C SER A 44 -23.25 22.07 15.57
N PRO A 45 -22.08 21.56 16.02
CA PRO A 45 -20.82 22.29 15.92
C PRO A 45 -20.30 22.41 14.48
N PHE A 46 -20.83 21.62 13.54
CA PHE A 46 -20.41 21.63 12.14
C PHE A 46 -21.20 22.65 11.32
N ARG A 47 -20.49 23.54 10.62
CA ARG A 47 -21.10 24.56 9.74
C ARG A 47 -21.16 24.06 8.28
N PRO A 48 -22.17 24.49 7.50
CA PRO A 48 -22.18 24.25 6.06
C PRO A 48 -20.91 24.79 5.40
N GLY A 49 -20.34 24.02 4.45
CA GLY A 49 -19.11 24.38 3.73
C GLY A 49 -17.81 23.87 4.37
N MET A 50 -17.86 23.17 5.50
CA MET A 50 -16.71 22.45 6.04
C MET A 50 -16.43 21.18 5.22
N SER A 51 -15.17 20.99 4.82
CA SER A 51 -14.68 19.72 4.27
C SER A 51 -14.14 18.83 5.40
N ALA A 52 -14.31 17.52 5.28
CA ALA A 52 -13.74 16.54 6.19
C ALA A 52 -13.02 15.45 5.40
N THR A 53 -11.86 15.03 5.89
CA THR A 53 -11.16 13.82 5.45
C THR A 53 -11.44 12.74 6.48
N VAL A 54 -11.75 11.52 6.02
CA VAL A 54 -12.05 10.39 6.89
C VAL A 54 -11.11 9.25 6.53
N ASP A 55 -10.36 8.78 7.53
CA ASP A 55 -9.54 7.58 7.42
C ASP A 55 -10.37 6.37 7.88
N ILE A 56 -10.38 5.31 7.08
CA ILE A 56 -11.17 4.10 7.35
C ILE A 56 -10.23 2.94 7.59
N GLU A 57 -10.22 2.44 8.82
CA GLU A 57 -9.52 1.21 9.20
C GLU A 57 -10.51 0.04 9.15
N SER A 58 -10.23 -0.98 8.34
CA SER A 58 -11.12 -2.13 8.14
C SER A 58 -10.82 -3.29 9.07
N GLU A 59 -9.53 -3.63 9.23
CA GLU A 59 -9.06 -4.78 9.98
C GLU A 59 -7.78 -4.40 10.73
N SER A 60 -7.64 -4.89 11.96
CA SER A 60 -6.44 -4.72 12.76
C SER A 60 -5.86 -6.09 13.12
N VAL A 61 -4.59 -6.30 12.79
CA VAL A 61 -3.86 -7.54 13.05
C VAL A 61 -2.54 -7.22 13.72
N ASN A 62 -2.25 -7.94 14.80
CA ASN A 62 -0.95 -7.88 15.47
C ASN A 62 0.01 -8.87 14.81
N GLY A 63 1.20 -8.41 14.43
CA GLY A 63 2.20 -9.25 13.77
C GLY A 63 3.50 -8.51 13.49
N LEU A 64 4.40 -9.17 12.77
CA LEU A 64 5.66 -8.57 12.35
C LEU A 64 5.38 -7.51 11.27
N ALA A 65 5.48 -6.25 11.64
CA ALA A 65 5.27 -5.12 10.73
C ALA A 65 6.61 -4.58 10.24
N ILE A 66 6.70 -4.29 8.94
CA ILE A 66 7.82 -3.58 8.34
C ILE A 66 7.32 -2.36 7.57
N PRO A 67 8.14 -1.32 7.38
CA PRO A 67 7.75 -0.18 6.55
C PRO A 67 7.45 -0.62 5.12
N ILE A 68 6.35 -0.14 4.53
CA ILE A 68 5.92 -0.51 3.17
C ILE A 68 7.02 -0.26 2.12
N GLN A 69 7.83 0.77 2.34
CA GLN A 69 8.95 1.14 1.47
C GLN A 69 10.06 0.08 1.40
N SER A 70 10.08 -0.88 2.32
CA SER A 70 11.10 -1.94 2.39
C SER A 70 10.79 -3.14 1.50
N VAL A 71 9.55 -3.26 1.04
CA VAL A 71 9.07 -4.38 0.20
C VAL A 71 9.14 -3.99 -1.26
N PHE A 72 9.66 -4.89 -2.09
CA PHE A 72 9.69 -4.73 -3.53
C PHE A 72 9.27 -6.00 -4.24
N THR A 73 8.82 -5.85 -5.48
CA THR A 73 8.32 -6.95 -6.30
C THR A 73 9.23 -7.18 -7.49
N GLU A 74 9.41 -8.43 -7.90
CA GLU A 74 10.17 -8.73 -9.10
C GLU A 74 9.31 -8.44 -10.35
N ASP A 75 9.63 -7.35 -11.06
CA ASP A 75 8.97 -7.02 -12.31
C ASP A 75 9.41 -7.99 -13.42
N LYS A 76 8.58 -8.99 -13.74
CA LYS A 76 8.73 -9.82 -14.95
C LYS A 76 8.58 -9.05 -16.28
N LYS A 77 8.57 -7.71 -16.28
CA LYS A 77 8.27 -6.86 -17.44
C LYS A 77 9.47 -6.11 -18.03
N LYS A 78 10.71 -6.47 -17.69
CA LYS A 78 11.90 -5.89 -18.36
C LYS A 78 12.47 -6.74 -19.50
N THR A 79 11.85 -7.88 -19.86
CA THR A 79 12.35 -8.75 -20.94
C THR A 79 11.49 -8.77 -22.20
N ASP A 80 10.21 -8.37 -22.15
CA ASP A 80 9.35 -8.37 -23.34
C ASP A 80 9.10 -6.94 -23.82
N LYS A 81 9.89 -6.51 -24.80
CA LYS A 81 9.47 -5.47 -25.74
C LYS A 81 8.11 -5.90 -26.31
N PRO A 82 7.07 -5.06 -26.30
CA PRO A 82 5.82 -5.41 -26.96
C PRO A 82 6.07 -5.45 -28.46
N LYS A 83 6.05 -6.65 -29.05
CA LYS A 83 5.79 -6.80 -30.47
C LYS A 83 4.30 -6.61 -30.68
N GLU A 84 3.95 -5.61 -31.48
CA GLU A 84 2.62 -5.46 -32.07
C GLU A 84 2.20 -6.76 -32.78
N GLY A 85 0.94 -7.17 -32.60
CA GLY A 85 0.39 -8.34 -33.28
C GLY A 85 -0.96 -8.81 -32.76
N ASN A 86 -2.02 -8.21 -33.30
CA ASN A 86 -3.38 -8.71 -33.60
C ASN A 86 -4.12 -9.72 -32.69
N ASN A 87 -5.30 -9.24 -32.26
CA ASN A 87 -6.66 -9.81 -32.29
C ASN A 87 -7.02 -11.22 -31.77
N ASP A 88 -8.22 -11.21 -31.17
CA ASP A 88 -9.13 -12.30 -30.82
C ASP A 88 -8.70 -13.27 -29.71
N ASP A 89 -9.20 -13.02 -28.49
CA ASP A 89 -10.29 -13.87 -27.96
C ASP A 89 -10.90 -13.29 -26.67
N SER A 90 -12.22 -13.18 -26.67
CA SER A 90 -13.04 -12.44 -25.71
C SER A 90 -13.52 -13.33 -24.56
N ASP A 91 -12.65 -14.16 -23.98
CA ASP A 91 -13.08 -15.09 -22.91
C ASP A 91 -12.02 -15.41 -21.84
N LYS A 92 -11.00 -14.55 -21.70
CA LYS A 92 -9.91 -14.69 -20.70
C LYS A 92 -9.80 -13.53 -19.70
N GLN A 93 -10.90 -12.85 -19.39
CA GLN A 93 -10.90 -11.73 -18.42
C GLN A 93 -11.35 -12.12 -16.99
N LYS A 94 -11.93 -13.31 -16.78
CA LYS A 94 -12.34 -13.76 -15.42
C LYS A 94 -11.31 -14.57 -14.63
N SER A 95 -10.14 -14.90 -15.20
CA SER A 95 -9.11 -15.72 -14.54
C SER A 95 -7.76 -15.02 -14.31
N LYS A 96 -7.60 -13.73 -14.68
CA LYS A 96 -6.33 -12.99 -14.52
C LYS A 96 -6.17 -12.28 -13.17
N LEU A 97 -7.14 -12.38 -12.27
CA LEU A 97 -7.11 -11.74 -10.94
C LEU A 97 -6.73 -12.70 -9.81
N ALA A 98 -6.63 -14.01 -10.07
CA ALA A 98 -6.40 -15.02 -9.02
C ALA A 98 -4.97 -15.56 -8.92
N ASP A 99 -4.14 -15.53 -9.98
CA ASP A 99 -2.85 -16.25 -9.95
C ASP A 99 -1.71 -15.59 -10.74
N LYS A 100 -1.39 -14.35 -10.37
CA LYS A 100 0.04 -13.99 -10.30
C LYS A 100 0.31 -13.68 -8.86
N ALA A 101 0.73 -14.69 -8.10
CA ALA A 101 1.47 -14.47 -6.87
C ALA A 101 2.72 -13.65 -7.24
N ILE A 102 2.57 -12.33 -7.23
CA ILE A 102 3.68 -11.41 -7.42
C ILE A 102 4.60 -11.67 -6.24
N LYS A 103 5.77 -12.23 -6.53
CA LYS A 103 6.75 -12.52 -5.49
C LYS A 103 7.24 -11.21 -4.89
N GLN A 104 7.18 -11.16 -3.57
CA GLN A 104 7.59 -10.01 -2.79
C GLN A 104 8.90 -10.33 -2.07
N TYR A 105 9.76 -9.33 -2.02
CA TYR A 105 11.10 -9.45 -1.49
C TYR A 105 11.41 -8.28 -0.56
N VAL A 106 12.33 -8.54 0.37
CA VAL A 106 12.94 -7.55 1.25
C VAL A 106 14.45 -7.76 1.27
N TYR A 107 15.19 -6.71 1.59
CA TYR A 107 16.62 -6.81 1.86
C TYR A 107 16.86 -6.87 3.36
N VAL A 108 17.43 -7.97 3.83
CA VAL A 108 17.85 -8.16 5.22
C VAL A 108 19.30 -7.74 5.34
N PHE A 109 19.61 -6.91 6.33
CA PHE A 109 20.98 -6.51 6.63
C PHE A 109 21.68 -7.61 7.45
N ASP A 110 22.85 -8.04 6.96
CA ASP A 110 23.69 -9.05 7.60
C ASP A 110 25.16 -8.61 7.49
N ASN A 111 25.74 -8.22 8.62
CA ASN A 111 27.16 -7.88 8.79
C ASN A 111 27.76 -6.99 7.69
N GLY A 112 27.07 -5.89 7.34
CA GLY A 112 27.55 -4.92 6.33
C GLY A 112 27.16 -5.28 4.90
N THR A 113 26.41 -6.35 4.69
CA THR A 113 25.86 -6.76 3.38
C THR A 113 24.35 -6.88 3.43
N VAL A 114 23.69 -6.82 2.28
CA VAL A 114 22.25 -7.13 2.16
C VAL A 114 22.02 -8.49 1.55
N LYS A 115 21.04 -9.21 2.08
CA LYS A 115 20.53 -10.46 1.51
C LYS A 115 19.09 -10.32 1.10
N ARG A 116 18.77 -10.72 -0.13
CA ARG A 116 17.39 -10.74 -0.63
C ARG A 116 16.65 -11.93 -0.01
N ALA A 117 15.55 -11.65 0.68
CA ALA A 117 14.66 -12.65 1.27
C ALA A 117 13.27 -12.57 0.63
N GLU A 118 12.73 -13.71 0.20
CA GLU A 118 11.34 -13.82 -0.26
C GLU A 118 10.40 -13.77 0.96
N VAL A 119 9.38 -12.92 0.90
CA VAL A 119 8.42 -12.73 2.00
C VAL A 119 6.99 -12.91 1.51
N THR A 120 6.14 -13.39 2.41
CA THR A 120 4.69 -13.34 2.22
C THR A 120 4.11 -12.25 3.10
N THR A 121 3.37 -11.32 2.52
CA THR A 121 2.76 -10.20 3.25
C THR A 121 1.26 -10.42 3.50
N GLY A 122 0.71 -9.61 4.39
CA GLY A 122 -0.69 -9.58 4.79
C GLY A 122 -1.31 -8.22 4.59
N ILE A 123 -2.16 -7.83 5.55
CA ILE A 123 -2.78 -6.51 5.56
C ILE A 123 -1.71 -5.42 5.66
N GLN A 124 -2.02 -4.26 5.10
CA GLN A 124 -1.15 -3.08 5.10
C GLN A 124 -1.97 -1.84 5.41
N ASN A 125 -1.30 -0.81 5.92
CA ASN A 125 -1.80 0.56 5.98
C ASN A 125 -0.85 1.48 5.22
N ASP A 126 -1.01 2.80 5.37
CA ASP A 126 -0.24 3.79 4.62
C ASP A 126 1.27 3.80 4.96
N GLN A 127 1.66 3.20 6.09
CA GLN A 127 3.02 3.24 6.60
C GLN A 127 3.68 1.85 6.66
N TYR A 128 2.92 0.82 7.00
CA TYR A 128 3.40 -0.50 7.39
C TYR A 128 2.65 -1.62 6.68
N ILE A 129 3.35 -2.72 6.47
CA ILE A 129 2.80 -3.97 5.94
C ILE A 129 3.16 -5.12 6.87
N ILE A 130 2.19 -5.99 7.14
CA ILE A 130 2.39 -7.18 7.96
C ILE A 130 3.09 -8.25 7.12
N VAL A 131 4.09 -8.90 7.71
CA VAL A 131 4.80 -10.04 7.14
C VAL A 131 4.33 -11.32 7.82
N LYS A 132 3.76 -12.23 7.02
CA LYS A 132 3.29 -13.56 7.45
C LYS A 132 4.41 -14.58 7.50
N SER A 133 5.36 -14.53 6.56
CA SER A 133 6.48 -15.47 6.49
C SER A 133 7.68 -14.87 5.74
N GLY A 134 8.86 -15.47 5.92
CA GLY A 134 10.10 -15.08 5.24
C GLY A 134 11.02 -14.17 6.07
N LEU A 135 10.54 -13.65 7.20
CA LEU A 135 11.33 -12.89 8.17
C LEU A 135 11.15 -13.43 9.60
N LYS A 136 12.19 -13.26 10.41
CA LYS A 136 12.17 -13.54 11.85
C LYS A 136 12.20 -12.23 12.64
N ALA A 137 11.58 -12.24 13.82
CA ALA A 137 11.67 -11.12 14.74
C ALA A 137 13.13 -10.81 15.08
N GLY A 138 13.47 -9.52 15.14
CA GLY A 138 14.83 -9.03 15.42
C GLY A 138 15.76 -8.93 14.20
N GLN A 139 15.32 -9.35 13.00
CA GLN A 139 16.09 -9.10 11.78
C GLN A 139 15.99 -7.64 11.35
N GLU A 140 17.12 -7.08 10.94
CA GLU A 140 17.18 -5.71 10.43
C GLU A 140 16.84 -5.70 8.93
N VAL A 141 15.82 -4.93 8.56
CA VAL A 141 15.39 -4.79 7.17
C VAL A 141 15.81 -3.42 6.65
N VAL A 142 16.28 -3.37 5.41
CA VAL A 142 16.67 -2.12 4.76
C VAL A 142 15.44 -1.38 4.28
N SER A 143 15.28 -0.13 4.73
CA SER A 143 14.23 0.79 4.30
C SER A 143 14.82 2.00 3.58
N GLY A 144 14.15 2.51 2.55
CA GLY A 144 14.57 3.69 1.82
C GLY A 144 13.66 3.97 0.62
N PRO A 145 13.99 4.95 -0.23
CA PRO A 145 13.21 5.25 -1.42
C PRO A 145 13.05 4.02 -2.31
N TYR A 146 11.83 3.76 -2.80
CA TYR A 146 11.51 2.58 -3.61
C TYR A 146 12.50 2.38 -4.78
N SER A 147 12.87 3.46 -5.48
CA SER A 147 13.84 3.41 -6.58
C SER A 147 15.22 2.89 -6.16
N ALA A 148 15.66 3.16 -4.94
CA ALA A 148 16.94 2.66 -4.43
C ALA A 148 16.85 1.17 -4.10
N ILE A 149 15.75 0.72 -3.51
CA ILE A 149 15.53 -0.69 -3.19
C ILE A 149 15.34 -1.53 -4.45
N GLN A 150 14.50 -1.08 -5.39
CA GLN A 150 14.18 -1.85 -6.61
C GLN A 150 15.33 -1.86 -7.63
N ASN A 151 16.07 -0.74 -7.79
CA ASN A 151 17.02 -0.60 -8.90
C ASN A 151 18.49 -0.51 -8.48
N LYS A 152 18.79 -0.02 -7.27
CA LYS A 152 20.19 0.20 -6.84
C LYS A 152 20.72 -0.94 -5.98
N LEU A 153 19.91 -1.46 -5.06
CA LEU A 153 20.30 -2.60 -4.22
C LEU A 153 20.26 -3.90 -5.03
N LYS A 154 21.27 -4.74 -4.78
CA LYS A 154 21.38 -6.09 -5.30
C LYS A 154 21.75 -7.03 -4.16
N ASP A 155 21.42 -8.30 -4.32
CA ASP A 155 21.82 -9.32 -3.37
C ASP A 155 23.35 -9.33 -3.18
N GLY A 156 23.81 -9.37 -1.92
CA GLY A 156 25.22 -9.34 -1.55
C GLY A 156 25.90 -7.96 -1.59
N MET A 157 25.17 -6.87 -1.90
CA MET A 157 25.78 -5.53 -1.88
C MET A 157 26.19 -5.12 -0.48
N LYS A 158 27.34 -4.44 -0.38
CA LYS A 158 27.76 -3.78 0.86
C LYS A 158 26.91 -2.55 1.10
N VAL A 159 26.41 -2.39 2.31
CA VAL A 159 25.67 -1.22 2.75
C VAL A 159 26.14 -0.82 4.15
N GLU A 160 26.04 0.47 4.45
CA GLU A 160 26.34 1.02 5.76
C GLU A 160 25.04 1.35 6.48
N LYS A 161 25.00 1.05 7.79
CA LYS A 161 23.84 1.36 8.62
C LYS A 161 23.90 2.82 9.03
N THR A 162 22.98 3.60 8.48
CA THR A 162 22.86 5.03 8.71
C THR A 162 21.49 5.35 9.29
N THR A 163 21.39 6.35 10.18
CA THR A 163 20.12 6.80 10.73
C THR A 163 19.30 7.57 9.68
N LYS A 164 17.97 7.59 9.80
CA LYS A 164 17.07 8.29 8.86
C LYS A 164 17.49 9.73 8.57
N ASP A 165 18.01 10.43 9.56
CA ASP A 165 18.43 11.83 9.45
C ASP A 165 19.73 12.01 8.64
N GLN A 166 20.60 11.00 8.64
CA GLN A 166 21.88 11.03 7.93
C GLN A 166 21.78 10.47 6.50
N LEU A 167 20.71 9.75 6.16
CA LEU A 167 20.46 9.19 4.82
C LEU A 167 20.25 10.27 3.72
N PHE A 168 19.81 11.47 4.11
CA PHE A 168 19.55 12.60 3.20
C PHE A 168 20.56 13.75 3.36
N ALA A 169 21.54 13.63 4.23
CA ALA A 169 22.63 14.59 4.30
C ALA A 169 23.53 14.40 3.06
N SER A 170 23.63 15.42 2.23
CA SER A 170 24.57 15.41 1.10
C SER A 170 25.98 15.09 1.61
N PRO A 171 26.75 14.24 0.91
CA PRO A 171 28.15 14.05 1.26
C PRO A 171 28.85 15.42 1.20
N LYS A 172 29.62 15.70 2.26
CA LYS A 172 30.42 16.92 2.37
C LYS A 172 31.66 16.82 1.49
#